data_AF-A0A519J3E5-F1
#
_entry.id   AF-A0A519J3E5-F1
#
_cell.length_a   1.000
_cell.length_b   1.000
_cell.length_c   1.000
_cell.angle_alpha   90.00
_cell.angle_beta   90.00
_cell.angle_gamma   90.00
#
_symmetry.space_group_name_H-M   'P 1'
#
loop_
_entity.id
_entity.type
_entity.pdbx_description
1 polymer ?
#
loop_
_entity_poly.entity_id
_entity_poly.type
_entity_poly.pdbx_seq_one_letter_code
_entity_poly.pdbx_strand_id
1 'polypeptide(L)'
;MSVVALHSRPAPVANLAGALDPAAVVVLKFGSSVLTSPADAPAVASEIYAHVRAGRRVVAVVSALAGETDRLLSEARALGLAHDNDLLPAYVALGEERAAALVAIACDRVGLDARALSVRELGLLAAGPSEHAHPLALVGDGLKAALVAHQVVVAPGFGAVRADGRVALLGRGGSDLTAAFLAAELGLDRVRLVKDVDGLYDHDPARGAARRFAYASWDEACRLGGRLVQTDAIDLGRQRGVQIEIAALGRADHTLIGDRSEAPAPARPQKRLRVAVAGCGVVGGGALRRLLPDPRFEVVGVLVRNPLKPRDIDCPAHLFVTDPADLLDRRPEVLLEALSDGEAGYALVRAALERGVDVASANKQAVARDPGGLLVLAADKGARVLWSASVGGGSPMVETIRAARAAGPVVAFEAVLNGTVNFMLERLGQGAAFDQALHEARLAGFAEEDPSADLEGHDAAAKVKLLAYEAFGAAPSEIARDVLSAEAAPTGDARQVASCRAEETGLSAAVRLDAEGVDPLFLSLRGEGNALKVIGQGGRVWTCRGRGAGRWATAESLLADLNDLMRARAEARI
;
A
#
# COMPACT_ATOMS: atom_id res chain seq x y z
N MET A 1 -21.22 -51.51 13.27
CA MET A 1 -22.38 -50.70 12.85
C MET A 1 -22.27 -49.36 13.58
N SER A 2 -22.16 -48.19 12.98
CA SER A 2 -22.15 -47.77 11.58
C SER A 2 -21.16 -46.61 11.47
N VAL A 3 -20.35 -46.63 10.41
CA VAL A 3 -19.40 -45.57 10.05
C VAL A 3 -20.23 -44.40 9.51
N VAL A 4 -20.29 -43.28 10.24
CA VAL A 4 -20.84 -42.04 9.69
C VAL A 4 -19.71 -41.33 8.95
N ALA A 5 -19.81 -41.39 7.63
CA ALA A 5 -18.94 -40.68 6.70
C ALA A 5 -19.00 -39.16 6.96
N LEU A 6 -17.90 -38.58 7.46
CA LEU A 6 -17.62 -37.16 7.36
C LEU A 6 -17.17 -36.85 5.92
N HIS A 7 -18.13 -36.78 5.00
CA HIS A 7 -17.93 -36.29 3.62
C HIS A 7 -18.89 -35.14 3.31
N SER A 8 -18.88 -34.10 4.14
CA SER A 8 -19.39 -32.79 3.73
C SER A 8 -18.28 -31.77 3.96
N ARG A 9 -17.82 -31.17 2.85
CA ARG A 9 -16.98 -29.97 2.88
C ARG A 9 -17.67 -28.94 3.79
N PRO A 10 -17.04 -28.41 4.84
CA PRO A 10 -17.54 -27.17 5.42
C PRO A 10 -17.51 -26.13 4.29
N ALA A 11 -18.67 -25.52 4.02
CA ALA A 11 -18.72 -24.44 3.05
C ALA A 11 -17.73 -23.35 3.50
N PRO A 12 -16.95 -22.74 2.57
CA PRO A 12 -16.23 -21.50 2.90
C PRO A 12 -17.23 -20.53 3.51
N VAL A 13 -16.80 -19.68 4.45
CA VAL A 13 -17.68 -18.74 5.17
C VAL A 13 -18.70 -18.15 4.20
N ALA A 14 -19.93 -18.66 4.26
CA ALA A 14 -21.01 -18.29 3.37
C ALA A 14 -21.53 -16.93 3.81
N ASN A 15 -20.72 -15.87 3.65
CA ASN A 15 -21.11 -14.53 4.05
C ASN A 15 -20.19 -13.37 3.59
N LEU A 16 -19.14 -13.59 2.80
CA LEU A 16 -18.42 -12.49 2.15
C LEU A 16 -19.05 -12.10 0.80
N ALA A 17 -19.70 -13.05 0.14
CA ALA A 17 -20.28 -12.90 -1.20
C ALA A 17 -21.36 -11.80 -1.34
N GLY A 18 -21.84 -11.22 -0.23
CA GLY A 18 -22.80 -10.11 -0.25
C GLY A 18 -22.22 -8.71 0.01
N ALA A 19 -21.00 -8.61 0.54
CA ALA A 19 -20.43 -7.33 0.99
C ALA A 19 -19.09 -6.96 0.34
N LEU A 20 -18.32 -7.95 -0.12
CA LEU A 20 -17.02 -7.74 -0.75
C LEU A 20 -16.86 -8.73 -1.91
N ASP A 21 -16.39 -8.26 -3.06
CA ASP A 21 -15.98 -9.12 -4.17
C ASP A 21 -14.72 -9.91 -3.72
N PRO A 22 -14.76 -11.25 -3.64
CA PRO A 22 -13.59 -12.05 -3.26
C PRO A 22 -12.38 -11.83 -4.17
N ALA A 23 -12.60 -11.47 -5.44
CA ALA A 23 -11.52 -11.10 -6.37
C ALA A 23 -10.80 -9.79 -5.97
N ALA A 24 -11.34 -9.05 -5.00
CA ALA A 24 -10.79 -7.81 -4.47
C ALA A 24 -10.02 -8.00 -3.16
N VAL A 25 -9.76 -9.23 -2.67
CA VAL A 25 -8.99 -9.46 -1.43
C VAL A 25 -7.72 -10.26 -1.72
N VAL A 26 -6.62 -9.94 -1.03
CA VAL A 26 -5.39 -10.75 -1.03
C VAL A 26 -4.97 -11.09 0.39
N VAL A 27 -4.40 -12.27 0.59
CA VAL A 27 -3.68 -12.62 1.82
C VAL A 27 -2.17 -12.61 1.56
N LEU A 28 -1.47 -11.77 2.32
CA LEU A 28 -0.01 -11.67 2.33
C LEU A 28 0.51 -12.14 3.67
N LYS A 29 1.58 -12.94 3.66
CA LYS A 29 2.28 -13.33 4.89
C LYS A 29 3.66 -12.70 4.94
N PHE A 30 4.00 -12.07 6.05
CA PHE A 30 5.33 -11.52 6.32
C PHE A 30 6.01 -12.31 7.45
N GLY A 31 7.09 -13.03 7.11
CA GLY A 31 7.85 -13.83 8.07
C GLY A 31 8.86 -13.04 8.89
N SER A 32 9.44 -13.66 9.91
CA SER A 32 10.52 -13.09 10.72
C SER A 32 11.81 -12.81 9.93
N SER A 33 12.02 -13.46 8.77
CA SER A 33 13.12 -13.13 7.86
C SER A 33 12.90 -11.81 7.11
N VAL A 34 11.67 -11.32 7.06
CA VAL A 34 11.31 -10.01 6.51
C VAL A 34 11.16 -8.97 7.63
N LEU A 35 10.55 -9.37 8.75
CA LEU A 35 10.36 -8.54 9.94
C LEU A 35 11.46 -8.83 10.96
N THR A 36 12.68 -8.38 10.70
CA THR A 36 13.82 -8.60 11.61
C THR A 36 13.82 -7.60 12.77
N SER A 37 13.35 -6.39 12.52
CA SER A 37 13.28 -5.29 13.47
C SER A 37 12.10 -4.36 13.16
N PRO A 38 11.75 -3.43 14.07
CA PRO A 38 10.73 -2.42 13.78
C PRO A 38 11.05 -1.54 12.56
N ALA A 39 12.33 -1.44 12.16
CA ALA A 39 12.76 -0.66 11.01
C ALA A 39 12.32 -1.26 9.66
N ASP A 40 11.88 -2.53 9.64
CA ASP A 40 11.43 -3.22 8.42
C ASP A 40 9.95 -3.00 8.12
N ALA A 41 9.15 -2.59 9.11
CA ALA A 41 7.72 -2.35 8.96
C ALA A 41 7.37 -1.36 7.81
N PRO A 42 8.14 -0.29 7.53
CA PRO A 42 7.91 0.56 6.36
C PRO A 42 8.02 -0.17 5.01
N ALA A 43 8.92 -1.13 4.86
CA ALA A 43 9.06 -1.89 3.60
C ALA A 43 7.88 -2.86 3.41
N VAL A 44 7.40 -3.45 4.50
CA VAL A 44 6.16 -4.24 4.51
C VAL A 44 4.96 -3.39 4.15
N ALA A 45 4.86 -2.17 4.71
CA ALA A 45 3.81 -1.22 4.36
C ALA A 45 3.84 -0.84 2.86
N SER A 46 5.03 -0.72 2.24
CA SER A 46 5.15 -0.48 0.80
C SER A 46 4.64 -1.64 -0.06
N GLU A 47 4.89 -2.89 0.34
CA GLU A 47 4.32 -4.05 -0.36
C GLU A 47 2.79 -4.07 -0.23
N ILE A 48 2.27 -3.84 0.97
CA ILE A 48 0.82 -3.72 1.22
C ILE A 48 0.22 -2.59 0.37
N TYR A 49 0.88 -1.43 0.33
CA TYR A 49 0.47 -0.27 -0.45
C TYR A 49 0.31 -0.60 -1.93
N ALA A 50 1.25 -1.37 -2.51
CA ALA A 50 1.17 -1.79 -3.90
C ALA A 50 -0.11 -2.59 -4.21
N HIS A 51 -0.57 -3.43 -3.28
CA HIS A 51 -1.82 -4.18 -3.43
C HIS A 51 -3.07 -3.30 -3.25
N VAL A 52 -3.07 -2.40 -2.26
CA VAL A 52 -4.18 -1.44 -2.06
C VAL A 52 -4.33 -0.51 -3.26
N ARG A 53 -3.22 -0.03 -3.78
CA ARG A 53 -3.14 0.79 -5.00
C ARG A 53 -3.67 0.06 -6.24
N ALA A 54 -3.56 -1.27 -6.29
CA ALA A 54 -4.16 -2.10 -7.33
C ALA A 54 -5.67 -2.38 -7.09
N GLY A 55 -6.32 -1.68 -6.15
CA GLY A 55 -7.74 -1.80 -5.85
C GLY A 55 -8.09 -3.00 -4.95
N ARG A 56 -7.11 -3.62 -4.30
CA ARG A 56 -7.33 -4.81 -3.47
C ARG A 56 -7.34 -4.45 -1.99
N ARG A 57 -8.20 -5.11 -1.22
CA ARG A 57 -8.09 -5.15 0.25
C ARG A 57 -7.05 -6.20 0.64
N VAL A 58 -6.35 -5.96 1.74
CA VAL A 58 -5.21 -6.79 2.17
C VAL A 58 -5.47 -7.37 3.55
N VAL A 59 -5.28 -8.68 3.69
CA VAL A 59 -5.05 -9.33 4.97
C VAL A 59 -3.55 -9.63 5.08
N ALA A 60 -2.85 -8.89 5.94
CA ALA A 60 -1.43 -9.06 6.21
C ALA A 60 -1.23 -9.91 7.46
N VAL A 61 -0.89 -11.19 7.29
CA VAL A 61 -0.53 -12.09 8.39
C VAL A 61 0.94 -11.88 8.72
N VAL A 62 1.24 -11.54 9.97
CA VAL A 62 2.61 -11.23 10.39
C VAL A 62 3.12 -12.24 11.41
N SER A 63 4.40 -12.60 11.28
CA SER A 63 5.13 -13.25 12.36
C SER A 63 5.61 -12.24 13.40
N ALA A 64 6.04 -12.74 14.56
CA ALA A 64 6.81 -11.93 15.50
C ALA A 64 8.13 -11.48 14.85
N LEU A 65 8.71 -10.40 15.40
CA LEU A 65 10.04 -9.96 14.98
C LEU A 65 11.07 -11.09 15.16
N ALA A 66 12.13 -11.11 14.34
CA ALA A 66 13.18 -12.12 14.43
C ALA A 66 13.70 -12.30 15.87
N GLY A 67 13.70 -13.55 16.35
CA GLY A 67 14.14 -13.93 17.69
C GLY A 67 13.17 -13.61 18.84
N GLU A 68 12.09 -12.86 18.61
CA GLU A 68 11.16 -12.43 19.66
C GLU A 68 10.38 -13.63 20.26
N THR A 69 9.87 -14.53 19.42
CA THR A 69 9.18 -15.75 19.90
C THR A 69 10.08 -16.60 20.78
N ASP A 70 11.33 -16.81 20.36
CA ASP A 70 12.31 -17.59 21.12
C ASP A 70 12.66 -16.90 22.44
N ARG A 71 12.77 -15.56 22.43
CA ARG A 71 12.97 -14.74 23.64
C ARG A 71 11.83 -14.95 24.64
N LEU A 72 10.58 -14.81 24.20
CA LEU A 72 9.40 -14.96 25.07
C LEU A 72 9.29 -16.39 25.62
N LEU A 73 9.52 -17.41 24.78
CA LEU A 73 9.57 -18.80 25.22
C LEU A 73 10.67 -19.03 26.26
N SER A 74 11.87 -18.46 26.05
CA SER A 74 12.99 -18.59 26.98
C SER A 74 12.73 -17.88 28.30
N GLU A 75 12.16 -16.67 28.28
CA GLU A 75 11.81 -15.89 29.46
C GLU A 75 10.79 -16.65 30.32
N ALA A 76 9.75 -17.18 29.69
CA ALA A 76 8.71 -17.94 30.37
C ALA A 76 9.28 -19.25 30.97
N ARG A 77 10.14 -19.96 30.24
CA ARG A 77 10.81 -21.19 30.74
C ARG A 77 11.73 -20.92 31.93
N ALA A 78 12.41 -19.77 31.95
CA ALA A 78 13.28 -19.38 33.07
C ALA A 78 12.54 -19.23 34.39
N LEU A 79 11.22 -18.95 34.37
CA LEU A 79 10.36 -18.87 35.54
C LEU A 79 9.85 -20.23 36.05
N GLY A 80 10.34 -21.34 35.50
CA GLY A 80 10.01 -22.69 35.97
C GLY A 80 8.84 -23.35 35.24
N LEU A 81 8.55 -22.94 33.99
CA LEU A 81 7.63 -23.66 33.11
C LEU A 81 8.25 -24.97 32.60
N ALA A 82 8.38 -25.95 33.50
CA ALA A 82 8.81 -27.32 33.21
C ALA A 82 7.66 -28.25 32.79
N HIS A 83 6.44 -27.73 32.68
CA HIS A 83 5.19 -28.44 32.38
C HIS A 83 4.30 -27.56 31.49
N ASP A 84 3.35 -28.18 30.79
CA ASP A 84 2.35 -27.49 29.98
C ASP A 84 1.65 -26.39 30.80
N ASN A 85 1.68 -25.16 30.32
CA ASN A 85 1.08 -24.01 31.00
C ASN A 85 0.18 -23.23 30.04
N ASP A 86 -1.10 -23.16 30.38
CA ASP A 86 -2.13 -22.50 29.55
C ASP A 86 -1.95 -20.97 29.42
N LEU A 87 -1.08 -20.35 30.22
CA LEU A 87 -0.72 -18.92 30.09
C LEU A 87 0.37 -18.68 29.04
N LEU A 88 1.21 -19.69 28.75
CA LEU A 88 2.34 -19.55 27.84
C LEU A 88 1.91 -19.11 26.43
N PRO A 89 0.89 -19.72 25.79
CA PRO A 89 0.43 -19.29 24.47
C PRO A 89 0.04 -17.81 24.40
N ALA A 90 -0.71 -17.32 25.40
CA ALA A 90 -1.14 -15.93 25.45
C ALA A 90 0.04 -14.96 25.58
N TYR A 91 1.04 -15.33 26.40
CA TYR A 91 2.25 -14.53 26.56
C TYR A 91 3.11 -14.49 25.29
N VAL A 92 3.31 -15.64 24.64
CA VAL A 92 4.09 -15.73 23.39
C VAL A 92 3.40 -14.99 22.23
N ALA A 93 2.07 -15.02 22.18
CA ALA A 93 1.29 -14.30 21.17
C ALA A 93 1.50 -12.78 21.20
N LEU A 94 1.89 -12.19 22.35
CA LEU A 94 2.18 -10.76 22.45
C LEU A 94 3.29 -10.31 21.49
N GLY A 95 4.22 -11.20 21.13
CA GLY A 95 5.27 -10.91 20.16
C GLY A 95 4.72 -10.59 18.77
N GLU A 96 3.67 -11.30 18.35
CA GLU A 96 3.03 -11.08 17.05
C GLU A 96 2.01 -9.95 17.07
N GLU A 97 1.26 -9.79 18.16
CA GLU A 97 0.35 -8.64 18.31
C GLU A 97 1.14 -7.33 18.29
N ARG A 98 2.33 -7.30 18.91
CA ARG A 98 3.28 -6.19 18.78
C ARG A 98 3.71 -5.96 17.34
N ALA A 99 4.08 -7.01 16.60
CA ALA A 99 4.47 -6.89 15.20
C ALA A 99 3.32 -6.38 14.33
N ALA A 100 2.10 -6.88 14.55
CA ALA A 100 0.89 -6.47 13.84
C ALA A 100 0.58 -4.98 14.07
N ALA A 101 0.69 -4.51 15.32
CA ALA A 101 0.54 -3.10 15.65
C ALA A 101 1.60 -2.23 14.96
N LEU A 102 2.88 -2.63 14.96
CA LEU A 102 3.96 -1.88 14.30
C LEU A 102 3.76 -1.78 12.78
N VAL A 103 3.31 -2.86 12.14
CA VAL A 103 3.00 -2.86 10.69
C VAL A 103 1.77 -2.00 10.39
N ALA A 104 0.72 -2.05 11.21
CA ALA A 104 -0.45 -1.18 11.04
C ALA A 104 -0.09 0.31 11.21
N ILE A 105 0.76 0.65 12.17
CA ILE A 105 1.31 2.02 12.35
C ILE A 105 2.13 2.44 11.13
N ALA A 106 2.94 1.54 10.56
CA ALA A 106 3.70 1.82 9.35
C ALA A 106 2.79 2.03 8.13
N CYS A 107 1.68 1.29 8.03
CA CYS A 107 0.64 1.48 7.02
C CYS A 107 -0.05 2.85 7.17
N ASP A 108 -0.48 3.21 8.38
CA ASP A 108 -1.07 4.52 8.67
C ASP A 108 -0.11 5.67 8.32
N ARG A 109 1.18 5.53 8.67
CA ARG A 109 2.23 6.52 8.32
C ARG A 109 2.31 6.81 6.82
N VAL A 110 2.08 5.81 5.96
CA VAL A 110 2.09 5.99 4.49
C VAL A 110 0.70 6.29 3.91
N GLY A 111 -0.29 6.49 4.77
CA GLY A 111 -1.63 6.91 4.38
C GLY A 111 -2.61 5.80 4.06
N LEU A 112 -2.30 4.55 4.42
CA LEU A 112 -3.24 3.44 4.33
C LEU A 112 -4.14 3.39 5.55
N ASP A 113 -5.41 3.09 5.31
CA ASP A 113 -6.37 2.80 6.36
C ASP A 113 -6.24 1.33 6.80
N ALA A 114 -5.55 1.11 7.92
CA ALA A 114 -5.16 -0.19 8.42
C ALA A 114 -5.65 -0.44 9.86
N ARG A 115 -6.10 -1.67 10.13
CA ARG A 115 -6.47 -2.15 11.46
C ARG A 115 -5.65 -3.37 11.84
N ALA A 116 -4.92 -3.30 12.94
CA ALA A 116 -4.35 -4.49 13.59
C ALA A 116 -5.43 -5.20 14.43
N LEU A 117 -5.50 -6.53 14.33
CA LEU A 117 -6.32 -7.37 15.20
C LEU A 117 -5.42 -8.09 16.22
N SER A 118 -5.93 -8.29 17.42
CA SER A 118 -5.40 -9.27 18.37
C SER A 118 -5.74 -10.70 17.93
N VAL A 119 -5.11 -11.70 18.55
CA VAL A 119 -5.43 -13.13 18.32
C VAL A 119 -6.91 -13.40 18.59
N ARG A 120 -7.48 -12.73 19.60
CA ARG A 120 -8.88 -12.89 19.99
C ARG A 120 -9.84 -12.23 19.03
N GLU A 121 -9.52 -11.02 18.55
CA GLU A 121 -10.34 -10.31 17.55
C GLU A 121 -10.30 -10.99 16.18
N LEU A 122 -9.19 -11.65 15.81
CA LEU A 122 -9.11 -12.46 14.59
C LEU A 122 -10.11 -13.62 14.61
N GLY A 123 -10.31 -14.23 15.78
CA GLY A 123 -11.30 -15.29 15.96
C GLY A 123 -10.92 -16.60 15.27
N LEU A 124 -9.63 -16.89 15.10
CA LEU A 124 -9.20 -18.19 14.56
C LEU A 124 -9.38 -19.28 15.61
N LEU A 125 -10.38 -20.16 15.45
CA LEU A 125 -10.64 -21.29 16.33
C LEU A 125 -9.67 -22.43 16.01
N ALA A 126 -9.04 -23.02 17.03
CA ALA A 126 -8.14 -24.15 16.89
C ALA A 126 -8.42 -25.25 17.93
N ALA A 127 -7.99 -26.48 17.61
CA ALA A 127 -8.04 -27.63 18.51
C ALA A 127 -6.71 -28.37 18.57
N GLY A 128 -6.53 -29.17 19.62
CA GLY A 128 -5.29 -29.88 19.89
C GLY A 128 -4.51 -29.28 21.08
N PRO A 129 -3.23 -29.66 21.22
CA PRO A 129 -2.35 -29.16 22.29
C PRO A 129 -2.20 -27.65 22.25
N SER A 130 -2.03 -27.01 23.41
CA SER A 130 -1.99 -25.54 23.53
C SER A 130 -0.80 -24.88 22.82
N GLU A 131 0.29 -25.60 22.56
CA GLU A 131 1.47 -25.09 21.85
C GLU A 131 1.56 -25.55 20.36
N HIS A 132 0.70 -26.49 19.96
CA HIS A 132 0.71 -27.14 18.65
C HIS A 132 -0.72 -27.44 18.17
N ALA A 133 -1.60 -26.45 18.23
CA ALA A 133 -2.98 -26.57 17.80
C ALA A 133 -3.12 -26.49 16.28
N HIS A 134 -4.23 -27.00 15.75
CA HIS A 134 -4.58 -26.94 14.33
C HIS A 134 -5.81 -26.05 14.12
N PRO A 135 -5.81 -25.17 13.11
CA PRO A 135 -6.95 -24.29 12.83
C PRO A 135 -8.16 -25.11 12.35
N LEU A 136 -9.34 -24.72 12.82
CA LEU A 136 -10.61 -25.38 12.53
C LEU A 136 -11.56 -24.49 11.75
N ALA A 137 -11.77 -23.25 12.21
CA ALA A 137 -12.74 -22.31 11.66
C ALA A 137 -12.38 -20.87 12.05
N LEU A 138 -12.94 -19.90 11.33
CA LEU A 138 -13.07 -18.53 11.83
C LEU A 138 -14.40 -18.39 12.60
N VAL A 139 -14.33 -17.90 13.83
CA VAL A 139 -15.49 -17.62 14.68
C VAL A 139 -15.70 -16.12 14.86
N GLY A 140 -16.96 -15.71 14.82
CA GLY A 140 -17.34 -14.30 14.88
C GLY A 140 -17.11 -13.55 13.57
N ASP A 141 -17.36 -12.24 13.60
CA ASP A 141 -17.30 -11.38 12.42
C ASP A 141 -16.09 -10.43 12.43
N GLY A 142 -15.11 -10.62 13.32
CA GLY A 142 -14.00 -9.67 13.54
C GLY A 142 -13.20 -9.35 12.27
N LEU A 143 -12.67 -10.37 11.60
CA LEU A 143 -11.95 -10.21 10.32
C LEU A 143 -12.84 -9.59 9.24
N LYS A 144 -14.08 -10.06 9.11
CA LYS A 144 -15.03 -9.58 8.09
C LYS A 144 -15.39 -8.11 8.31
N ALA A 145 -15.75 -7.73 9.53
CA ALA A 145 -16.09 -6.37 9.91
C ALA A 145 -14.89 -5.45 9.67
N ALA A 146 -13.69 -5.87 10.05
CA ALA A 146 -12.46 -5.13 9.78
C ALA A 146 -12.19 -4.98 8.28
N LEU A 147 -12.39 -6.04 7.48
CA LEU A 147 -12.23 -5.99 6.02
C LEU A 147 -13.28 -5.16 5.31
N VAL A 148 -14.48 -5.00 5.86
CA VAL A 148 -15.48 -4.06 5.33
C VAL A 148 -15.08 -2.62 5.67
N ALA A 149 -14.69 -2.41 6.93
CA ALA A 149 -14.39 -1.10 7.47
C ALA A 149 -13.03 -0.54 7.02
N HIS A 150 -12.05 -1.36 6.67
CA HIS A 150 -10.67 -0.95 6.40
C HIS A 150 -10.10 -1.53 5.10
N GLN A 151 -9.10 -0.83 4.52
CA GLN A 151 -8.37 -1.31 3.33
C GLN A 151 -7.39 -2.43 3.68
N VAL A 152 -6.82 -2.39 4.88
CA VAL A 152 -5.80 -3.33 5.35
C VAL A 152 -6.19 -3.87 6.73
N VAL A 153 -6.13 -5.19 6.88
CA VAL A 153 -6.22 -5.87 8.18
C VAL A 153 -4.91 -6.57 8.45
N VAL A 154 -4.24 -6.21 9.54
CA VAL A 154 -2.99 -6.85 9.97
C VAL A 154 -3.30 -7.83 11.10
N ALA A 155 -2.97 -9.11 10.91
CA ALA A 155 -3.33 -10.18 11.83
C ALA A 155 -2.09 -10.95 12.33
N PRO A 156 -2.05 -11.34 13.62
CA PRO A 156 -1.07 -12.29 14.12
C PRO A 156 -1.28 -13.66 13.44
N GLY A 157 -0.21 -14.41 13.23
CA GLY A 157 -0.22 -15.67 12.48
C GLY A 157 -0.02 -16.94 13.29
N PHE A 158 0.52 -16.87 14.50
CA PHE A 158 0.94 -18.01 15.32
C PHE A 158 -0.08 -18.34 16.41
N GLY A 159 -0.82 -17.34 16.88
CA GLY A 159 -1.85 -17.50 17.90
C GLY A 159 -3.23 -17.85 17.32
N ALA A 160 -3.98 -18.66 18.06
CA ALA A 160 -5.38 -18.99 17.81
C ALA A 160 -6.14 -19.06 19.15
N VAL A 161 -7.46 -19.22 19.09
CA VAL A 161 -8.36 -19.34 20.25
C VAL A 161 -8.90 -20.77 20.31
N ARG A 162 -8.97 -21.36 21.50
CA ARG A 162 -9.59 -22.68 21.74
C ARG A 162 -11.07 -22.52 22.09
N ALA A 163 -11.82 -23.62 22.07
CA ALA A 163 -13.24 -23.63 22.41
C ALA A 163 -13.57 -23.11 23.83
N ASP A 164 -12.62 -23.17 24.76
CA ASP A 164 -12.72 -22.61 26.12
C ASP A 164 -12.37 -21.12 26.20
N GLY A 165 -12.07 -20.49 25.06
CA GLY A 165 -11.66 -19.08 24.97
C GLY A 165 -10.20 -18.82 25.34
N ARG A 166 -9.37 -19.83 25.61
CA ARG A 166 -7.93 -19.63 25.87
C ARG A 166 -7.15 -19.51 24.57
N VAL A 167 -6.00 -18.83 24.62
CA VAL A 167 -5.10 -18.75 23.47
C VAL A 167 -4.33 -20.07 23.33
N ALA A 168 -4.09 -20.48 22.10
CA ALA A 168 -3.19 -21.57 21.72
C ALA A 168 -2.22 -21.09 20.64
N LEU A 169 -1.12 -21.81 20.46
CA LEU A 169 -0.15 -21.61 19.39
C LEU A 169 -0.32 -22.69 18.33
N LEU A 170 -0.07 -22.36 17.07
CA LEU A 170 -0.25 -23.25 15.92
C LEU A 170 1.01 -24.03 15.54
N GLY A 171 1.97 -24.17 16.47
CA GLY A 171 3.26 -24.80 16.20
C GLY A 171 4.20 -24.01 15.27
N ARG A 172 5.40 -24.56 15.05
CA ARG A 172 6.45 -23.89 14.28
C ARG A 172 6.00 -23.58 12.86
N GLY A 173 6.15 -22.32 12.46
CA GLY A 173 5.73 -21.84 11.15
C GLY A 173 4.26 -21.41 11.08
N GLY A 174 3.52 -21.45 12.21
CA GLY A 174 2.06 -21.30 12.24
C GLY A 174 1.49 -20.10 11.49
N SER A 175 2.27 -19.03 11.30
CA SER A 175 1.89 -17.89 10.46
C SER A 175 1.72 -18.22 8.97
N ASP A 176 2.51 -19.13 8.40
CA ASP A 176 2.29 -19.65 7.04
C ASP A 176 0.97 -20.45 6.98
N LEU A 177 0.72 -21.27 8.01
CA LEU A 177 -0.51 -22.06 8.14
C LEU A 177 -1.75 -21.16 8.28
N THR A 178 -1.68 -20.13 9.12
CA THR A 178 -2.76 -19.13 9.27
C THR A 178 -3.02 -18.41 7.95
N ALA A 179 -1.99 -17.97 7.23
CA ALA A 179 -2.19 -17.30 5.95
C ALA A 179 -2.90 -18.18 4.91
N ALA A 180 -2.47 -19.44 4.78
CA ALA A 180 -3.12 -20.42 3.90
C ALA A 180 -4.56 -20.71 4.34
N PHE A 181 -4.81 -20.81 5.65
CA PHE A 181 -6.14 -21.02 6.22
C PHE A 181 -7.08 -19.84 5.95
N LEU A 182 -6.62 -18.61 6.21
CA LEU A 182 -7.41 -17.41 5.95
C LEU A 182 -7.73 -17.26 4.46
N ALA A 183 -6.78 -17.54 3.57
CA ALA A 183 -7.05 -17.54 2.13
C ALA A 183 -8.15 -18.53 1.75
N ALA A 184 -8.12 -19.76 2.29
CA ALA A 184 -9.15 -20.76 2.06
C ALA A 184 -10.53 -20.32 2.59
N GLU A 185 -10.60 -19.78 3.80
CA GLU A 185 -11.87 -19.32 4.41
C GLU A 185 -12.47 -18.09 3.72
N LEU A 186 -11.61 -17.25 3.12
CA LEU A 186 -12.01 -16.12 2.28
C LEU A 186 -12.38 -16.53 0.84
N GLY A 187 -12.25 -17.82 0.50
CA GLY A 187 -12.57 -18.36 -0.82
C GLY A 187 -11.57 -17.98 -1.91
N LEU A 188 -10.33 -17.66 -1.53
CA LEU A 188 -9.25 -17.32 -2.46
C LEU A 188 -8.59 -18.60 -2.98
N ASP A 189 -8.13 -18.55 -4.22
CA ASP A 189 -7.37 -19.63 -4.87
C ASP A 189 -5.86 -19.54 -4.61
N ARG A 190 -5.40 -18.46 -3.96
CA ARG A 190 -3.98 -18.17 -3.76
C ARG A 190 -3.69 -17.40 -2.47
N VAL A 191 -2.54 -17.72 -1.86
CA VAL A 191 -1.90 -16.93 -0.80
C VAL A 191 -0.46 -16.57 -1.21
N ARG A 192 0.03 -15.38 -0.84
CA ARG A 192 1.42 -14.96 -1.08
C ARG A 192 2.21 -14.92 0.23
N LEU A 193 3.22 -15.77 0.33
CA LEU A 193 4.17 -15.77 1.43
C LEU A 193 5.40 -14.95 1.02
N VAL A 194 5.53 -13.77 1.63
CA VAL A 194 6.66 -12.87 1.42
C VAL A 194 7.80 -13.29 2.34
N LYS A 195 8.94 -13.60 1.72
CA LYS A 195 10.16 -14.11 2.36
C LYS A 195 11.36 -13.22 1.96
N ASP A 196 12.50 -13.51 2.54
CA ASP A 196 13.82 -12.95 2.21
C ASP A 196 14.42 -13.51 0.91
N VAL A 197 13.79 -14.55 0.34
CA VAL A 197 14.10 -15.11 -0.98
C VAL A 197 12.91 -14.93 -1.93
N ASP A 198 13.21 -14.77 -3.22
CA ASP A 198 12.23 -14.50 -4.30
C ASP A 198 11.61 -15.77 -4.91
N GLY A 199 11.75 -16.91 -4.25
CA GLY A 199 11.16 -18.17 -4.70
C GLY A 199 11.70 -19.40 -3.97
N LEU A 200 11.23 -20.56 -4.40
CA LEU A 200 11.79 -21.86 -4.07
C LEU A 200 12.98 -22.16 -4.98
N TYR A 201 14.03 -22.72 -4.40
CA TYR A 201 15.26 -23.07 -5.09
C TYR A 201 15.56 -24.56 -4.93
N ASP A 202 16.32 -25.12 -5.86
CA ASP A 202 16.80 -26.51 -5.79
C ASP A 202 17.75 -26.77 -4.61
N HIS A 203 18.40 -25.72 -4.10
CA HIS A 203 19.15 -25.69 -2.85
C HIS A 203 19.21 -24.26 -2.29
N ASP A 204 19.78 -24.11 -1.09
CA ASP A 204 19.93 -22.82 -0.43
C ASP A 204 20.72 -21.82 -1.30
N PRO A 205 20.10 -20.72 -1.80
CA PRO A 205 20.76 -19.75 -2.67
C PRO A 205 21.89 -18.98 -1.99
N ALA A 206 21.96 -18.98 -0.64
CA ALA A 206 23.09 -18.41 0.07
C ALA A 206 24.38 -19.23 -0.06
N ARG A 207 24.30 -20.48 -0.55
CA ARG A 207 25.42 -21.43 -0.64
C ARG A 207 26.01 -21.59 -2.03
N GLY A 208 25.52 -20.86 -3.03
CA GLY A 208 26.05 -20.94 -4.40
C GLY A 208 25.04 -20.59 -5.48
N ALA A 209 25.33 -21.01 -6.70
CA ALA A 209 24.50 -20.77 -7.88
C ALA A 209 23.26 -21.69 -7.90
N ALA A 210 22.27 -21.37 -7.06
CA ALA A 210 21.01 -22.08 -7.01
C ALA A 210 20.08 -21.75 -8.18
N ARG A 211 19.26 -22.74 -8.57
CA ARG A 211 18.27 -22.60 -9.64
C ARG A 211 16.88 -22.42 -9.02
N ARG A 212 16.14 -21.44 -9.50
CA ARG A 212 14.82 -21.03 -9.01
C ARG A 212 13.72 -21.75 -9.77
N PHE A 213 12.70 -22.23 -9.05
CA PHE A 213 11.49 -22.75 -9.66
C PHE A 213 10.55 -21.60 -10.03
N ALA A 214 10.01 -21.60 -11.26
CA ALA A 214 8.83 -20.79 -11.57
C ALA A 214 7.56 -21.44 -11.02
N TYR A 215 7.45 -22.76 -11.21
CA TYR A 215 6.37 -23.60 -10.70
C TYR A 215 6.95 -24.83 -10.01
N ALA A 216 6.48 -25.13 -8.80
CA ALA A 216 6.87 -26.31 -8.03
C ALA A 216 5.62 -27.10 -7.64
N SER A 217 5.68 -28.43 -7.75
CA SER A 217 4.56 -29.25 -7.27
C SER A 217 4.50 -29.25 -5.74
N TRP A 218 3.36 -29.61 -5.17
CA TRP A 218 3.21 -29.83 -3.72
C TRP A 218 4.29 -30.76 -3.17
N ASP A 219 4.53 -31.88 -3.85
CA ASP A 219 5.52 -32.88 -3.44
C ASP A 219 6.96 -32.34 -3.53
N GLU A 220 7.25 -31.51 -4.54
CA GLU A 220 8.54 -30.83 -4.68
C GLU A 220 8.76 -29.84 -3.54
N ALA A 221 7.74 -29.03 -3.23
CA ALA A 221 7.77 -28.06 -2.15
C ALA A 221 7.91 -28.74 -0.78
N CYS A 222 7.26 -29.87 -0.52
CA CYS A 222 7.45 -30.62 0.72
C CYS A 222 8.88 -31.18 0.84
N ARG A 223 9.49 -31.60 -0.28
CA ARG A 223 10.85 -32.16 -0.30
C ARG A 223 11.93 -31.11 -0.07
N LEU A 224 11.79 -29.95 -0.71
CA LEU A 224 12.79 -28.87 -0.69
C LEU A 224 12.53 -27.83 0.41
N GLY A 225 11.26 -27.61 0.74
CA GLY A 225 10.77 -26.41 1.41
C GLY A 225 10.78 -26.45 2.93
N GLY A 226 11.25 -27.52 3.57
CA GLY A 226 11.12 -27.76 5.02
C GLY A 226 11.68 -26.69 5.98
N ARG A 227 12.31 -25.63 5.46
CA ARG A 227 12.67 -24.39 6.19
C ARG A 227 12.03 -23.12 5.65
N LEU A 228 11.60 -23.10 4.39
CA LEU A 228 11.06 -21.93 3.70
C LEU A 228 9.54 -21.82 3.87
N VAL A 229 8.83 -22.95 3.81
CA VAL A 229 7.37 -23.05 3.98
C VAL A 229 7.08 -24.23 4.89
N GLN A 230 6.22 -24.04 5.90
CA GLN A 230 5.79 -25.13 6.76
C GLN A 230 4.99 -26.19 5.97
N THR A 231 5.28 -27.47 6.20
CA THR A 231 4.59 -28.60 5.57
C THR A 231 3.07 -28.55 5.77
N ASP A 232 2.61 -28.25 6.99
CA ASP A 232 1.16 -28.17 7.26
C ASP A 232 0.46 -27.09 6.42
N ALA A 233 1.15 -26.00 6.10
CA ALA A 233 0.61 -24.95 5.23
C ALA A 233 0.50 -25.46 3.78
N ILE A 234 1.51 -26.21 3.30
CA ILE A 234 1.49 -26.86 1.99
C ILE A 234 0.36 -27.89 1.92
N ASP A 235 0.23 -28.74 2.93
CA ASP A 235 -0.81 -29.77 3.00
C ASP A 235 -2.21 -29.15 3.06
N LEU A 236 -2.40 -28.09 3.85
CA LEU A 236 -3.65 -27.34 3.88
C LEU A 236 -3.96 -26.71 2.52
N GLY A 237 -2.97 -26.07 1.88
CA GLY A 237 -3.10 -25.49 0.55
C GLY A 237 -3.55 -26.53 -0.48
N ARG A 238 -2.91 -27.71 -0.49
CA ARG A 238 -3.28 -28.85 -1.35
C ARG A 238 -4.70 -29.35 -1.05
N GLN A 239 -5.06 -29.52 0.22
CA GLN A 239 -6.37 -30.03 0.63
C GLN A 239 -7.51 -29.06 0.29
N ARG A 240 -7.25 -27.75 0.37
CA ARG A 240 -8.25 -26.69 0.16
C ARG A 240 -8.19 -26.07 -1.24
N GLY A 241 -7.23 -26.44 -2.08
CA GLY A 241 -7.06 -25.91 -3.43
C GLY A 241 -6.52 -24.46 -3.46
N VAL A 242 -5.74 -24.07 -2.46
CA VAL A 242 -5.13 -22.73 -2.34
C VAL A 242 -3.65 -22.81 -2.72
N GLN A 243 -3.28 -22.27 -3.87
CA GLN A 243 -1.90 -22.20 -4.34
C GLN A 243 -1.05 -21.28 -3.45
N ILE A 244 0.21 -21.64 -3.25
CA ILE A 244 1.14 -20.86 -2.41
C ILE A 244 2.16 -20.16 -3.29
N GLU A 245 2.16 -18.84 -3.27
CA GLU A 245 3.15 -18.02 -3.96
C GLU A 245 4.28 -17.63 -3.02
N ILE A 246 5.52 -17.93 -3.38
CA ILE A 246 6.73 -17.52 -2.64
C ILE A 246 7.40 -16.37 -3.39
N ALA A 247 7.50 -15.22 -2.74
CA ALA A 247 8.05 -14.01 -3.33
C ALA A 247 8.86 -13.21 -2.31
N ALA A 248 9.66 -12.26 -2.79
CA ALA A 248 10.36 -11.28 -1.95
C ALA A 248 9.75 -9.88 -2.10
N LEU A 249 9.99 -9.02 -1.11
CA LEU A 249 9.49 -7.64 -1.10
C LEU A 249 9.85 -6.90 -2.40
N GLY A 250 8.83 -6.31 -3.04
CA GLY A 250 8.98 -5.52 -4.24
C GLY A 250 9.61 -6.25 -5.43
N ARG A 251 9.55 -7.59 -5.46
CA ARG A 251 9.88 -8.42 -6.62
C ARG A 251 8.60 -8.86 -7.35
N ALA A 252 8.67 -8.88 -8.68
CA ALA A 252 7.63 -9.45 -9.53
C ALA A 252 7.79 -10.97 -9.70
N ASP A 253 9.04 -11.44 -9.68
CA ASP A 253 9.37 -12.86 -9.69
C ASP A 253 8.85 -13.56 -8.43
N HIS A 254 8.26 -14.73 -8.64
CA HIS A 254 7.76 -15.61 -7.58
C HIS A 254 7.83 -17.08 -8.01
N THR A 255 7.80 -17.98 -7.05
CA THR A 255 7.51 -19.41 -7.30
C THR A 255 6.06 -19.67 -6.95
N LEU A 256 5.32 -20.32 -7.85
CA LEU A 256 3.98 -20.81 -7.55
C LEU A 256 4.02 -22.29 -7.20
N ILE A 257 3.58 -22.63 -5.99
CA ILE A 257 3.44 -24.01 -5.53
C ILE A 257 2.00 -24.48 -5.82
N GLY A 258 1.88 -25.61 -6.52
CA GLY A 258 0.58 -26.15 -6.97
C GLY A 258 0.68 -27.60 -7.47
N ASP A 259 -0.19 -27.98 -8.41
CA ASP A 259 -0.24 -29.36 -8.94
C ASP A 259 0.86 -29.67 -9.97
N ARG A 260 1.54 -28.64 -10.48
CA ARG A 260 2.53 -28.77 -11.56
C ARG A 260 3.91 -28.35 -11.08
N SER A 261 4.93 -28.98 -11.65
CA SER A 261 6.32 -28.58 -11.46
C SER A 261 7.00 -28.36 -12.80
N GLU A 262 7.88 -27.37 -12.85
CA GLU A 262 8.79 -27.13 -13.97
C GLU A 262 10.24 -27.30 -13.50
N ALA A 263 11.16 -27.60 -14.42
CA ALA A 263 12.57 -27.67 -14.09
C ALA A 263 13.06 -26.29 -13.63
N PRO A 264 13.84 -26.19 -12.54
CA PRO A 264 14.30 -24.90 -12.04
C PRO A 264 15.27 -24.26 -13.03
N ALA A 265 15.25 -22.95 -13.17
CA ALA A 265 16.12 -22.20 -14.07
C ALA A 265 17.11 -21.33 -13.27
N PRO A 266 18.27 -20.96 -13.83
CA PRO A 266 19.13 -19.97 -13.18
C PRO A 266 18.33 -18.73 -12.79
N ALA A 267 18.46 -18.28 -11.53
CA ALA A 267 17.83 -17.04 -11.11
C ALA A 267 18.36 -15.88 -11.94
N ARG A 268 17.47 -15.03 -12.44
CA ARG A 268 17.87 -13.88 -13.26
C ARG A 268 18.53 -12.84 -12.34
N PRO A 269 19.82 -12.50 -12.54
CA PRO A 269 20.46 -11.45 -11.75
C PRO A 269 19.77 -10.12 -12.05
N GLN A 270 19.24 -9.47 -11.01
CA GLN A 270 18.60 -8.17 -11.18
C GLN A 270 19.68 -7.08 -11.13
N LYS A 271 19.94 -6.43 -12.27
CA LYS A 271 20.80 -5.24 -12.30
C LYS A 271 20.14 -4.13 -11.48
N ARG A 272 20.94 -3.41 -10.70
CA ARG A 272 20.49 -2.22 -9.96
C ARG A 272 19.91 -1.21 -10.95
N LEU A 273 18.69 -0.74 -10.68
CA LEU A 273 18.05 0.29 -11.48
C LEU A 273 18.67 1.64 -11.13
N ARG A 274 19.16 2.37 -12.14
CA ARG A 274 19.81 3.67 -11.94
C ARG A 274 18.76 4.77 -11.79
N VAL A 275 18.70 5.40 -10.62
CA VAL A 275 17.67 6.38 -10.26
C VAL A 275 18.29 7.73 -9.96
N ALA A 276 17.75 8.80 -10.56
CA ALA A 276 18.04 10.17 -10.16
C ALA A 276 16.86 10.72 -9.34
N VAL A 277 17.13 11.60 -8.38
CA VAL A 277 16.09 12.27 -7.59
C VAL A 277 16.25 13.78 -7.75
N ALA A 278 15.20 14.47 -8.20
CA ALA A 278 15.17 15.92 -8.25
C ALA A 278 14.38 16.48 -7.09
N GLY A 279 15.06 17.23 -6.22
CA GLY A 279 14.52 17.69 -4.96
C GLY A 279 14.96 16.78 -3.80
N CYS A 280 15.41 17.41 -2.73
CA CYS A 280 15.84 16.74 -1.51
C CYS A 280 15.21 17.42 -0.27
N GLY A 281 13.95 17.82 -0.43
CA GLY A 281 13.10 18.35 0.63
C GLY A 281 12.33 17.23 1.32
N VAL A 282 11.10 17.52 1.72
CA VAL A 282 10.23 16.59 2.46
C VAL A 282 10.02 15.28 1.66
N VAL A 283 9.44 15.36 0.46
CA VAL A 283 9.11 14.17 -0.35
C VAL A 283 10.37 13.48 -0.89
N GLY A 284 11.22 14.23 -1.61
CA GLY A 284 12.44 13.67 -2.20
C GLY A 284 13.40 13.08 -1.16
N GLY A 285 13.52 13.70 0.02
CA GLY A 285 14.29 13.14 1.13
C GLY A 285 13.64 11.89 1.73
N GLY A 286 12.30 11.86 1.84
CA GLY A 286 11.55 10.66 2.19
C GLY A 286 11.83 9.48 1.24
N ALA A 287 11.85 9.74 -0.07
CA ALA A 287 12.18 8.74 -1.09
C ALA A 287 13.64 8.25 -0.95
N LEU A 288 14.61 9.17 -0.84
CA LEU A 288 16.03 8.84 -0.67
C LEU A 288 16.30 7.97 0.56
N ARG A 289 15.57 8.19 1.66
CA ARG A 289 15.69 7.38 2.87
C ARG A 289 15.35 5.90 2.68
N ARG A 290 14.57 5.56 1.64
CA ARG A 290 14.32 4.17 1.25
C ARG A 290 15.22 3.70 0.11
N LEU A 291 15.56 4.57 -0.84
CA LEU A 291 16.36 4.20 -2.01
C LEU A 291 17.82 3.93 -1.68
N LEU A 292 18.45 4.74 -0.83
CA LEU A 292 19.87 4.63 -0.51
C LEU A 292 20.26 3.27 0.10
N PRO A 293 19.52 2.71 1.07
CA PRO A 293 19.85 1.39 1.63
C PRO A 293 19.35 0.21 0.78
N ASP A 294 18.49 0.45 -0.23
CA ASP A 294 17.87 -0.64 -0.98
C ASP A 294 18.78 -1.14 -2.12
N PRO A 295 19.17 -2.43 -2.09
CA PRO A 295 20.12 -2.99 -3.06
C PRO A 295 19.58 -3.04 -4.48
N ARG A 296 18.27 -2.87 -4.70
CA ARG A 296 17.65 -2.87 -6.04
C ARG A 296 17.94 -1.59 -6.83
N PHE A 297 18.31 -0.51 -6.15
CA PHE A 297 18.48 0.81 -6.76
C PHE A 297 19.90 1.33 -6.62
N GLU A 298 20.37 2.04 -7.64
CA GLU A 298 21.59 2.85 -7.62
C GLU A 298 21.18 4.32 -7.75
N VAL A 299 21.26 5.09 -6.67
CA VAL A 299 21.03 6.53 -6.74
C VAL A 299 22.24 7.19 -7.42
N VAL A 300 22.04 7.72 -8.63
CA VAL A 300 23.14 8.27 -9.43
C VAL A 300 23.36 9.76 -9.19
N GLY A 301 22.33 10.49 -8.77
CA GLY A 301 22.44 11.92 -8.50
C GLY A 301 21.18 12.49 -7.84
N VAL A 302 21.36 13.61 -7.14
CA VAL A 302 20.31 14.33 -6.43
C VAL A 302 20.38 15.82 -6.78
N LEU A 303 19.38 16.31 -7.51
CA LEU A 303 19.33 17.73 -7.91
C LEU A 303 18.80 18.61 -6.77
N VAL A 304 19.58 19.60 -6.37
CA VAL A 304 19.26 20.53 -5.28
C VAL A 304 19.75 21.94 -5.61
N ARG A 305 19.10 22.96 -5.04
CA ARG A 305 19.57 24.36 -5.18
C ARG A 305 20.85 24.65 -4.39
N ASN A 306 20.94 24.11 -3.17
CA ASN A 306 22.08 24.32 -2.28
C ASN A 306 22.54 22.96 -1.72
N PRO A 307 23.67 22.41 -2.18
CA PRO A 307 24.22 21.15 -1.67
C PRO A 307 24.56 21.20 -0.16
N LEU A 308 24.98 22.36 0.34
CA LEU A 308 25.41 22.56 1.73
C LEU A 308 24.25 22.77 2.72
N LYS A 309 23.01 22.90 2.25
CA LYS A 309 21.85 23.05 3.12
C LYS A 309 21.75 21.83 4.07
N PRO A 310 21.66 22.02 5.41
CA PRO A 310 21.42 20.91 6.33
C PRO A 310 20.12 20.17 5.99
N ARG A 311 20.16 18.84 6.08
CA ARG A 311 19.02 17.95 5.80
C ARG A 311 18.94 16.87 6.87
N ASP A 312 17.77 16.30 7.01
CA ASP A 312 17.46 15.23 7.97
C ASP A 312 17.62 13.82 7.38
N ILE A 313 18.36 13.73 6.27
CA ILE A 313 18.76 12.48 5.63
C ILE A 313 20.28 12.48 5.44
N ASP A 314 20.88 11.31 5.62
CA ASP A 314 22.30 11.10 5.34
C ASP A 314 22.48 10.74 3.86
N CYS A 315 22.51 11.77 3.01
CA CYS A 315 22.73 11.62 1.57
C CYS A 315 24.19 11.96 1.25
N PRO A 316 24.94 11.04 0.61
CA PRO A 316 26.34 11.27 0.25
C PRO A 316 26.53 12.55 -0.58
N ALA A 317 27.46 13.42 -0.17
CA ALA A 317 27.65 14.73 -0.78
C ALA A 317 27.97 14.69 -2.29
N HIS A 318 28.67 13.64 -2.75
CA HIS A 318 29.03 13.46 -4.16
C HIS A 318 27.82 13.18 -5.09
N LEU A 319 26.65 12.85 -4.53
CA LEU A 319 25.43 12.68 -5.29
C LEU A 319 24.79 14.03 -5.64
N PHE A 320 25.04 15.09 -4.87
CA PHE A 320 24.40 16.37 -5.12
C PHE A 320 24.92 17.02 -6.39
N VAL A 321 23.98 17.52 -7.19
CA VAL A 321 24.21 18.36 -8.37
C VAL A 321 23.27 19.56 -8.30
N THR A 322 23.66 20.67 -8.93
CA THR A 322 22.86 21.90 -8.99
C THR A 322 22.30 22.21 -10.37
N ASP A 323 22.85 21.57 -11.41
CA ASP A 323 22.40 21.71 -12.79
C ASP A 323 21.56 20.48 -13.22
N PRO A 324 20.33 20.68 -13.76
CA PRO A 324 19.56 19.64 -14.42
C PRO A 324 20.32 18.83 -15.49
N ALA A 325 21.17 19.49 -16.30
CA ALA A 325 21.94 18.82 -17.34
C ALA A 325 22.95 17.84 -16.74
N ASP A 326 23.69 18.27 -15.71
CA ASP A 326 24.62 17.42 -14.97
C ASP A 326 23.92 16.19 -14.37
N LEU A 327 22.69 16.36 -13.84
CA LEU A 327 21.90 15.25 -13.31
C LEU A 327 21.61 14.21 -14.40
N LEU A 328 21.12 14.66 -15.56
CA LEU A 328 20.75 13.77 -16.66
C LEU A 328 21.97 13.16 -17.37
N ASP A 329 23.12 13.83 -17.34
CA ASP A 329 24.39 13.33 -17.88
C ASP A 329 24.96 12.17 -17.04
N ARG A 330 24.48 11.98 -15.80
CA ARG A 330 24.71 10.75 -15.03
C ARG A 330 23.93 9.54 -15.58
N ARG A 331 23.13 9.72 -16.63
CA ARG A 331 22.37 8.68 -17.36
C ARG A 331 21.38 7.85 -16.51
N PRO A 332 20.53 8.47 -15.68
CA PRO A 332 19.51 7.72 -14.95
C PRO A 332 18.61 6.93 -15.90
N GLU A 333 18.11 5.77 -15.45
CA GLU A 333 17.05 5.04 -16.12
C GLU A 333 15.67 5.54 -15.69
N VAL A 334 15.56 6.02 -14.43
CA VAL A 334 14.36 6.64 -13.89
C VAL A 334 14.72 7.95 -13.19
N LEU A 335 13.92 8.99 -13.41
CA LEU A 335 13.94 10.24 -12.66
C LEU A 335 12.73 10.29 -11.71
N LEU A 336 12.99 10.47 -10.42
CA LEU A 336 11.97 10.86 -9.43
C LEU A 336 12.00 12.37 -9.28
N GLU A 337 10.96 13.05 -9.75
CA GLU A 337 10.87 14.50 -9.72
C GLU A 337 9.96 14.97 -8.57
N ALA A 338 10.52 15.76 -7.67
CA ALA A 338 9.86 16.29 -6.48
C ALA A 338 10.34 17.72 -6.17
N LEU A 339 10.54 18.53 -7.22
CA LEU A 339 10.79 19.97 -7.07
C LEU A 339 9.50 20.67 -6.64
N SER A 340 9.65 21.84 -6.02
CA SER A 340 8.52 22.70 -5.66
C SER A 340 8.13 23.69 -6.77
N ASP A 341 9.04 23.92 -7.72
CA ASP A 341 8.85 24.88 -8.81
C ASP A 341 8.25 24.18 -10.03
N GLY A 342 7.10 24.65 -10.50
CA GLY A 342 6.39 24.02 -11.62
C GLY A 342 7.07 24.18 -12.98
N GLU A 343 7.81 25.27 -13.21
CA GLU A 343 8.46 25.52 -14.51
C GLU A 343 9.73 24.71 -14.67
N ALA A 344 10.61 24.77 -13.66
CA ALA A 344 11.82 23.99 -13.59
C ALA A 344 11.50 22.49 -13.55
N GLY A 345 10.46 22.09 -12.80
CA GLY A 345 9.96 20.72 -12.81
C GLY A 345 9.53 20.27 -14.19
N TYR A 346 8.67 21.04 -14.86
CA TYR A 346 8.18 20.71 -16.21
C TYR A 346 9.32 20.61 -17.24
N ALA A 347 10.25 21.57 -17.23
CA ALA A 347 11.41 21.57 -18.12
C ALA A 347 12.31 20.34 -17.88
N LEU A 348 12.56 19.97 -16.62
CA LEU A 348 13.36 18.80 -16.27
C LEU A 348 12.67 17.49 -16.69
N VAL A 349 11.37 17.35 -16.43
CA VAL A 349 10.59 16.16 -16.84
C VAL A 349 10.69 15.98 -18.36
N ARG A 350 10.47 17.04 -19.14
CA ARG A 350 10.59 16.99 -20.59
C ARG A 350 12.00 16.59 -21.04
N ALA A 351 13.03 17.21 -20.49
CA ALA A 351 14.42 16.92 -20.84
C ALA A 351 14.80 15.46 -20.53
N ALA A 352 14.25 14.88 -19.46
CA ALA A 352 14.42 13.47 -19.12
C ALA A 352 13.73 12.55 -20.15
N LEU A 353 12.46 12.82 -20.45
CA LEU A 353 11.68 12.05 -21.44
C LEU A 353 12.32 12.13 -22.84
N GLU A 354 12.83 13.30 -23.25
CA GLU A 354 13.55 13.48 -24.53
C GLU A 354 14.78 12.56 -24.66
N ARG A 355 15.38 12.17 -23.54
CA ARG A 355 16.51 11.22 -23.44
C ARG A 355 16.08 9.76 -23.24
N GLY A 356 14.77 9.46 -23.26
CA GLY A 356 14.24 8.11 -23.03
C GLY A 356 14.28 7.67 -21.57
N VAL A 357 14.37 8.60 -20.62
CA VAL A 357 14.38 8.33 -19.18
C VAL A 357 12.94 8.27 -18.68
N ASP A 358 12.57 7.21 -17.96
CA ASP A 358 11.25 7.10 -17.34
C ASP A 358 11.13 8.12 -16.18
N VAL A 359 9.95 8.70 -15.97
CA VAL A 359 9.73 9.73 -14.96
C VAL A 359 8.59 9.36 -14.02
N ALA A 360 8.79 9.54 -12.72
CA ALA A 360 7.72 9.62 -11.73
C ALA A 360 7.76 11.00 -11.07
N SER A 361 6.67 11.76 -11.07
CA SER A 361 6.63 13.14 -10.56
C SER A 361 5.61 13.32 -9.43
N ALA A 362 6.06 13.98 -8.36
CA ALA A 362 5.23 14.48 -7.26
C ALA A 362 4.89 15.98 -7.42
N ASN A 363 5.37 16.63 -8.48
CA ASN A 363 5.19 18.06 -8.71
C ASN A 363 3.92 18.32 -9.53
N LYS A 364 2.81 18.48 -8.82
CA LYS A 364 1.49 18.80 -9.40
C LYS A 364 1.53 19.97 -10.37
N GLN A 365 2.30 21.02 -10.07
CA GLN A 365 2.38 22.21 -10.91
C GLN A 365 3.11 21.93 -12.23
N ALA A 366 4.11 21.05 -12.22
CA ALA A 366 4.82 20.65 -13.42
C ALA A 366 3.94 19.80 -14.34
N VAL A 367 3.35 18.73 -13.82
CA VAL A 367 2.58 17.78 -14.64
C VAL A 367 1.24 18.34 -15.13
N ALA A 368 0.63 19.27 -14.38
CA ALA A 368 -0.64 19.89 -14.76
C ALA A 368 -0.51 20.94 -15.88
N ARG A 369 0.71 21.40 -16.22
CA ARG A 369 0.93 22.37 -17.31
C ARG A 369 0.54 21.82 -18.67
N ASP A 370 0.96 20.59 -18.97
CA ASP A 370 0.69 19.93 -20.25
C ASP A 370 0.76 18.39 -20.09
N PRO A 371 -0.21 17.78 -19.38
CA PRO A 371 -0.18 16.34 -19.14
C PRO A 371 -0.26 15.53 -20.46
N GLY A 372 -0.99 16.03 -21.46
CA GLY A 372 -1.09 15.41 -22.77
C GLY A 372 0.22 15.43 -23.55
N GLY A 373 0.89 16.57 -23.64
CA GLY A 373 2.18 16.68 -24.29
C GLY A 373 3.26 15.84 -23.62
N LEU A 374 3.24 15.71 -22.28
CA LEU A 374 4.16 14.82 -21.56
C LEU A 374 3.95 13.35 -21.91
N LEU A 375 2.71 12.87 -22.01
CA LEU A 375 2.42 11.48 -22.39
C LEU A 375 2.78 11.18 -23.84
N VAL A 376 2.46 12.10 -24.76
CA VAL A 376 2.85 11.98 -26.17
C VAL A 376 4.37 11.93 -26.30
N LEU A 377 5.09 12.85 -25.65
CA LEU A 377 6.55 12.88 -25.64
C LEU A 377 7.15 11.59 -25.06
N ALA A 378 6.61 11.09 -23.95
CA ALA A 378 7.05 9.84 -23.35
C ALA A 378 6.91 8.68 -24.35
N ALA A 379 5.74 8.53 -24.96
CA ALA A 379 5.47 7.50 -25.96
C ALA A 379 6.42 7.59 -27.17
N ASP A 380 6.60 8.80 -27.73
CA ASP A 380 7.48 9.06 -28.88
C ASP A 380 8.95 8.69 -28.61
N LYS A 381 9.37 8.76 -27.34
CA LYS A 381 10.75 8.47 -26.90
C LYS A 381 10.91 7.07 -26.30
N GLY A 382 9.86 6.26 -26.28
CA GLY A 382 9.87 4.95 -25.64
C GLY A 382 10.08 5.01 -24.12
N ALA A 383 9.73 6.13 -23.51
CA ALA A 383 9.76 6.37 -22.07
C ALA A 383 8.33 6.36 -21.50
N ARG A 384 8.23 6.49 -20.18
CA ARG A 384 6.96 6.53 -19.44
C ARG A 384 6.98 7.69 -18.46
N VAL A 385 5.81 8.28 -18.21
CA VAL A 385 5.63 9.27 -17.16
C VAL A 385 4.46 8.85 -16.26
N LEU A 386 4.70 8.86 -14.95
CA LEU A 386 3.71 8.63 -13.90
C LEU A 386 3.71 9.83 -12.94
N TRP A 387 2.59 10.09 -12.28
CA TRP A 387 2.43 11.26 -11.42
C TRP A 387 1.44 11.02 -10.28
N SER A 388 1.37 9.79 -9.78
CA SER A 388 0.41 9.44 -8.74
C SER A 388 0.67 10.22 -7.45
N ALA A 389 1.94 10.51 -7.15
CA ALA A 389 2.33 11.34 -6.02
C ALA A 389 1.87 12.82 -6.13
N SER A 390 1.50 13.29 -7.34
CA SER A 390 1.06 14.67 -7.56
C SER A 390 -0.39 14.92 -7.14
N VAL A 391 -1.20 13.86 -6.96
CA VAL A 391 -2.60 13.97 -6.53
C VAL A 391 -2.96 12.88 -5.53
N GLY A 392 -3.48 13.29 -4.38
CA GLY A 392 -4.01 12.36 -3.38
C GLY A 392 -3.01 11.91 -2.32
N GLY A 393 -1.72 12.30 -2.41
CA GLY A 393 -0.71 11.92 -1.43
C GLY A 393 -0.51 10.41 -1.43
N GLY A 394 -0.92 9.74 -0.35
CA GLY A 394 -0.97 8.28 -0.24
C GLY A 394 -2.27 7.67 -0.79
N SER A 395 -3.32 8.44 -1.05
CA SER A 395 -4.56 7.93 -1.65
C SER A 395 -4.33 7.56 -3.13
N PRO A 396 -4.64 6.32 -3.58
CA PRO A 396 -4.40 5.87 -4.95
C PRO A 396 -5.46 6.39 -5.94
N MET A 397 -5.57 7.71 -6.07
CA MET A 397 -6.62 8.38 -6.85
C MET A 397 -6.50 8.13 -8.35
N VAL A 398 -5.27 8.28 -8.87
CA VAL A 398 -4.98 8.08 -10.29
C VAL A 398 -5.27 6.63 -10.69
N GLU A 399 -4.90 5.68 -9.85
CA GLU A 399 -5.11 4.25 -10.12
C GLU A 399 -6.58 3.87 -10.04
N THR A 400 -7.32 4.46 -9.11
CA THR A 400 -8.76 4.26 -9.00
C THR A 400 -9.49 4.73 -10.26
N ILE A 401 -9.11 5.88 -10.82
CA ILE A 401 -9.65 6.37 -12.09
C ILE A 401 -9.27 5.45 -13.25
N ARG A 402 -8.00 5.03 -13.33
CA ARG A 402 -7.52 4.12 -14.39
C ARG A 402 -8.23 2.78 -14.33
N ALA A 403 -8.47 2.24 -13.13
CA ALA A 403 -9.24 1.01 -12.93
C ALA A 403 -10.70 1.16 -13.38
N ALA A 404 -11.34 2.30 -13.08
CA ALA A 404 -12.68 2.60 -13.56
C ALA A 404 -12.73 2.69 -15.10
N ARG A 405 -11.78 3.40 -15.71
CA ARG A 405 -11.66 3.51 -17.18
C ARG A 405 -11.41 2.18 -17.88
N ALA A 406 -10.60 1.31 -17.27
CA ALA A 406 -10.36 -0.03 -17.79
C ALA A 406 -11.64 -0.89 -17.82
N ALA A 407 -12.60 -0.60 -16.94
CA ALA A 407 -13.89 -1.29 -16.90
C ALA A 407 -14.97 -0.66 -17.82
N GLY A 408 -14.76 0.56 -18.30
CA GLY A 408 -15.68 1.27 -19.20
C GLY A 408 -15.59 2.79 -19.09
N PRO A 409 -16.40 3.55 -19.84
CA PRO A 409 -16.39 5.01 -19.79
C PRO A 409 -16.73 5.56 -18.41
N VAL A 410 -15.96 6.54 -17.94
CA VAL A 410 -16.25 7.31 -16.72
C VAL A 410 -17.23 8.43 -17.06
N VAL A 411 -18.23 8.64 -16.21
CA VAL A 411 -19.26 9.68 -16.39
C VAL A 411 -19.01 10.85 -15.44
N ALA A 412 -18.57 10.58 -14.21
CA ALA A 412 -18.30 11.62 -13.23
C ALA A 412 -17.32 11.14 -12.15
N PHE A 413 -16.75 12.07 -11.41
CA PHE A 413 -16.13 11.79 -10.12
C PHE A 413 -16.42 12.90 -9.11
N GLU A 414 -16.33 12.54 -7.83
CA GLU A 414 -16.38 13.43 -6.67
C GLU A 414 -15.20 13.14 -5.76
N ALA A 415 -14.62 14.16 -5.12
CA ALA A 415 -13.44 13.99 -4.28
C ALA A 415 -13.33 15.05 -3.17
N VAL A 416 -12.72 14.65 -2.06
CA VAL A 416 -12.16 15.57 -1.06
C VAL A 416 -10.64 15.55 -1.23
N LEU A 417 -10.08 16.73 -1.54
CA LEU A 417 -8.71 16.86 -2.05
C LEU A 417 -7.80 17.76 -1.18
N ASN A 418 -8.38 18.52 -0.25
CA ASN A 418 -7.69 19.54 0.53
C ASN A 418 -7.85 19.29 2.04
N GLY A 419 -6.74 18.91 2.70
CA GLY A 419 -6.73 18.64 4.14
C GLY A 419 -6.93 19.88 5.01
N THR A 420 -6.39 21.04 4.59
CA THR A 420 -6.47 22.31 5.31
C THR A 420 -7.90 22.79 5.44
N VAL A 421 -8.61 22.90 4.32
CA VAL A 421 -10.02 23.32 4.29
C VAL A 421 -10.88 22.29 5.00
N ASN A 422 -10.64 21.00 4.79
CA ASN A 422 -11.43 19.95 5.44
C ASN A 422 -11.29 19.96 6.97
N PHE A 423 -10.07 20.13 7.49
CA PHE A 423 -9.85 20.28 8.93
C PHE A 423 -10.57 21.51 9.48
N MET A 424 -10.49 22.65 8.79
CA MET A 424 -11.19 23.86 9.21
C MET A 424 -12.71 23.67 9.22
N LEU A 425 -13.30 23.06 8.19
CA LEU A 425 -14.74 22.75 8.16
C LEU A 425 -15.15 21.82 9.31
N GLU A 426 -14.30 20.84 9.67
CA GLU A 426 -14.56 19.97 10.82
C GLU A 426 -14.58 20.76 12.15
N ARG A 427 -13.69 21.75 12.31
CA ARG A 427 -13.65 22.61 13.51
C ARG A 427 -14.81 23.59 13.57
N LEU A 428 -15.16 24.19 12.43
CA LEU A 428 -16.33 25.06 12.29
C LEU A 428 -17.63 24.29 12.60
N GLY A 429 -17.78 23.06 12.10
CA GLY A 429 -18.91 22.18 12.40
C GLY A 429 -19.04 21.81 13.89
N GLN A 430 -17.93 21.83 14.63
CA GLN A 430 -17.90 21.68 16.10
C GLN A 430 -18.13 22.98 16.88
N GLY A 431 -18.38 24.09 16.18
CA GLY A 431 -18.68 25.39 16.78
C GLY A 431 -17.45 26.26 17.08
N ALA A 432 -16.26 25.93 16.57
CA ALA A 432 -15.11 26.81 16.67
C ALA A 432 -15.31 28.08 15.83
N ALA A 433 -14.76 29.21 16.28
CA ALA A 433 -14.69 30.42 15.45
C ALA A 433 -13.68 30.23 14.30
N PHE A 434 -13.85 30.99 13.21
CA PHE A 434 -12.98 30.88 12.02
C PHE A 434 -11.49 31.07 12.35
N ASP A 435 -11.15 32.13 13.07
CA ASP A 435 -9.76 32.43 13.45
C ASP A 435 -9.17 31.35 14.34
N GLN A 436 -9.97 30.76 15.22
CA GLN A 436 -9.56 29.63 16.05
C GLN A 436 -9.30 28.39 15.20
N ALA A 437 -10.22 28.04 14.29
CA ALA A 437 -10.06 26.90 13.40
C ALA A 437 -8.82 27.04 12.50
N LEU A 438 -8.56 28.24 11.97
CA LEU A 438 -7.36 28.52 11.18
C LEU A 438 -6.09 28.44 12.04
N HIS A 439 -6.12 28.96 13.25
CA HIS A 439 -5.00 28.87 14.18
C HIS A 439 -4.69 27.40 14.54
N GLU A 440 -5.70 26.61 14.85
CA GLU A 440 -5.57 25.18 15.12
C GLU A 440 -5.07 24.41 13.90
N ALA A 441 -5.52 24.76 12.69
CA ALA A 441 -5.01 24.18 11.45
C ALA A 441 -3.51 24.45 11.27
N ARG A 442 -3.03 25.65 11.60
CA ARG A 442 -1.60 25.98 11.58
C ARG A 442 -0.81 25.19 12.64
N LEU A 443 -1.34 25.10 13.86
CA LEU A 443 -0.70 24.33 14.95
C LEU A 443 -0.61 22.84 14.62
N ALA A 444 -1.65 22.29 13.98
CA ALA A 444 -1.67 20.90 13.51
C ALA A 444 -0.81 20.68 12.25
N GLY A 445 -0.27 21.75 11.66
CA GLY A 445 0.57 21.70 10.46
C GLY A 445 -0.21 21.49 9.16
N PHE A 446 -1.53 21.71 9.15
CA PHE A 446 -2.36 21.66 7.95
C PHE A 446 -2.33 22.95 7.15
N ALA A 447 -2.22 24.11 7.80
CA ALA A 447 -2.18 25.42 7.14
C ALA A 447 -0.78 26.04 7.20
N GLU A 448 -0.32 26.60 6.09
CA GLU A 448 0.87 27.44 6.07
C GLU A 448 0.60 28.85 6.64
N GLU A 449 1.63 29.70 6.67
CA GLU A 449 1.47 31.11 7.06
C GLU A 449 0.48 31.83 6.13
N ASP A 450 0.61 31.58 4.81
CA ASP A 450 -0.33 32.00 3.78
C ASP A 450 -1.14 30.79 3.24
N PRO A 451 -2.38 30.59 3.72
CA PRO A 451 -3.26 29.50 3.27
C PRO A 451 -4.19 29.89 2.10
N SER A 452 -3.98 31.05 1.44
CA SER A 452 -4.94 31.56 0.45
C SER A 452 -5.24 30.58 -0.68
N ALA A 453 -4.23 29.88 -1.20
CA ALA A 453 -4.41 28.90 -2.26
C ALA A 453 -5.33 27.73 -1.86
N ASP A 454 -5.34 27.36 -0.58
CA ASP A 454 -6.22 26.33 -0.03
C ASP A 454 -7.65 26.85 0.16
N LEU A 455 -7.78 27.99 0.86
CA LEU A 455 -9.08 28.58 1.23
C LEU A 455 -9.88 29.05 0.00
N GLU A 456 -9.21 29.56 -1.04
CA GLU A 456 -9.83 29.96 -2.30
C GLU A 456 -10.05 28.77 -3.26
N GLY A 457 -9.71 27.55 -2.85
CA GLY A 457 -9.92 26.33 -3.64
C GLY A 457 -9.00 26.17 -4.85
N HIS A 458 -7.95 27.00 -4.98
CA HIS A 458 -6.97 26.90 -6.06
C HIS A 458 -6.20 25.58 -6.02
N ASP A 459 -5.79 25.11 -4.84
CA ASP A 459 -5.09 23.84 -4.68
C ASP A 459 -5.95 22.65 -5.14
N ALA A 460 -7.21 22.60 -4.68
CA ALA A 460 -8.18 21.57 -5.03
C ALA A 460 -8.49 21.60 -6.54
N ALA A 461 -8.72 22.78 -7.13
CA ALA A 461 -8.98 22.91 -8.56
C ALA A 461 -7.81 22.43 -9.43
N ALA A 462 -6.56 22.68 -9.02
CA ALA A 462 -5.41 22.14 -9.74
C ALA A 462 -5.33 20.61 -9.68
N LYS A 463 -5.75 19.98 -8.56
CA LYS A 463 -5.87 18.51 -8.45
C LYS A 463 -7.02 17.98 -9.32
N VAL A 464 -8.15 18.70 -9.40
CA VAL A 464 -9.28 18.37 -10.29
C VAL A 464 -8.87 18.33 -11.75
N LYS A 465 -8.03 19.27 -12.22
CA LYS A 465 -7.54 19.27 -13.61
C LYS A 465 -6.83 17.98 -13.99
N LEU A 466 -5.95 17.48 -13.10
CA LEU A 466 -5.24 16.22 -13.33
C LEU A 466 -6.16 15.00 -13.25
N LEU A 467 -7.08 14.95 -12.28
CA LEU A 467 -8.06 13.87 -12.18
C LEU A 467 -9.01 13.84 -13.37
N ALA A 468 -9.45 15.01 -13.86
CA ALA A 468 -10.26 15.13 -15.06
C ALA A 468 -9.50 14.65 -16.29
N TYR A 469 -8.23 15.01 -16.42
CA TYR A 469 -7.39 14.50 -17.49
C TYR A 469 -7.26 12.97 -17.44
N GLU A 470 -7.00 12.40 -16.25
CA GLU A 470 -6.94 10.94 -16.08
C GLU A 470 -8.27 10.26 -16.41
N ALA A 471 -9.41 10.87 -16.06
CA ALA A 471 -10.75 10.31 -16.23
C ALA A 471 -11.28 10.43 -17.67
N PHE A 472 -11.05 11.57 -18.31
CA PHE A 472 -11.72 11.97 -19.56
C PHE A 472 -10.74 12.27 -20.71
N GLY A 473 -9.43 12.27 -20.47
CA GLY A 473 -8.42 12.65 -21.47
C GLY A 473 -8.33 14.16 -21.75
N ALA A 474 -9.10 14.97 -21.02
CA ALA A 474 -9.15 16.42 -21.15
C ALA A 474 -9.33 17.08 -19.77
N ALA A 475 -8.92 18.34 -19.64
CA ALA A 475 -9.17 19.14 -18.45
C ALA A 475 -10.32 20.14 -18.72
N PRO A 476 -11.15 20.45 -17.71
CA PRO A 476 -12.16 21.50 -17.84
C PRO A 476 -11.50 22.87 -18.05
N SER A 477 -12.10 23.70 -18.90
CA SER A 477 -11.62 25.07 -19.17
C SER A 477 -11.76 25.97 -17.94
N GLU A 478 -12.85 25.79 -17.20
CA GLU A 478 -13.17 26.52 -15.99
C GLU A 478 -13.57 25.55 -14.87
N ILE A 479 -13.20 25.91 -13.64
CA ILE A 479 -13.60 25.18 -12.43
C ILE A 479 -14.17 26.23 -11.49
N ALA A 480 -15.47 26.17 -11.25
CA ALA A 480 -16.13 27.03 -10.26
C ALA A 480 -15.59 26.68 -8.86
N ARG A 481 -15.36 27.68 -8.02
CA ARG A 481 -14.77 27.49 -6.68
C ARG A 481 -15.48 28.36 -5.67
N ASP A 482 -15.87 27.75 -4.56
CA ASP A 482 -16.29 28.47 -3.36
C ASP A 482 -15.06 28.85 -2.54
N VAL A 483 -15.14 30.00 -1.86
CA VAL A 483 -14.08 30.48 -0.96
C VAL A 483 -14.50 30.21 0.48
N LEU A 484 -13.63 29.57 1.26
CA LEU A 484 -13.83 29.43 2.70
C LEU A 484 -13.38 30.71 3.40
N SER A 485 -14.33 31.54 3.84
CA SER A 485 -14.10 32.74 4.66
C SER A 485 -14.99 32.73 5.90
N ALA A 486 -14.77 33.67 6.83
CA ALA A 486 -15.60 33.81 8.02
C ALA A 486 -17.08 34.12 7.68
N GLU A 487 -17.33 34.84 6.58
CA GLU A 487 -18.66 35.25 6.13
C GLU A 487 -19.37 34.17 5.30
N ALA A 488 -18.60 33.33 4.60
CA ALA A 488 -19.10 32.30 3.69
C ALA A 488 -18.94 30.87 4.24
N ALA A 489 -18.57 30.72 5.52
CA ALA A 489 -18.43 29.41 6.15
C ALA A 489 -19.80 28.71 6.24
N PRO A 490 -19.91 27.46 5.73
CA PRO A 490 -21.14 26.69 5.84
C PRO A 490 -21.40 26.27 7.30
N THR A 491 -22.68 26.05 7.63
CA THR A 491 -23.10 25.49 8.92
C THR A 491 -23.28 23.97 8.82
N GLY A 492 -22.97 23.25 9.90
CA GLY A 492 -23.11 21.79 9.98
C GLY A 492 -21.89 20.99 9.51
N ASP A 493 -22.10 19.71 9.20
CA ASP A 493 -21.05 18.76 8.80
C ASP A 493 -20.65 18.95 7.33
N ALA A 494 -20.01 20.09 7.03
CA ALA A 494 -19.62 20.44 5.67
C ALA A 494 -18.32 19.79 5.20
N ARG A 495 -18.16 19.65 3.88
CA ARG A 495 -16.94 19.20 3.19
C ARG A 495 -16.65 20.08 1.98
N GLN A 496 -15.37 20.26 1.65
CA GLN A 496 -14.98 20.81 0.36
C GLN A 496 -14.99 19.69 -0.68
N VAL A 497 -16.08 19.60 -1.45
CA VAL A 497 -16.30 18.56 -2.45
C VAL A 497 -15.93 19.10 -3.82
N ALA A 498 -14.90 18.51 -4.41
CA ALA A 498 -14.57 18.66 -5.81
C ALA A 498 -15.41 17.68 -6.65
N SER A 499 -15.96 18.13 -7.77
CA SER A 499 -16.69 17.28 -8.70
C SER A 499 -16.34 17.60 -10.15
N CYS A 500 -16.40 16.58 -11.00
CA CYS A 500 -16.30 16.76 -12.44
C CYS A 500 -17.16 15.72 -13.16
N ARG A 501 -17.86 16.14 -14.21
CA ARG A 501 -18.78 15.31 -15.00
C ARG A 501 -18.60 15.57 -16.49
N ALA A 502 -18.74 14.51 -17.27
CA ALA A 502 -18.86 14.60 -18.72
C ALA A 502 -20.28 15.03 -19.10
N GLU A 503 -20.37 16.11 -19.87
CA GLU A 503 -21.60 16.65 -20.46
C GLU A 503 -21.57 16.47 -22.00
N GLU A 504 -22.66 16.79 -22.69
CA GLU A 504 -22.74 16.67 -24.16
C GLU A 504 -21.66 17.50 -24.89
N THR A 505 -21.30 18.67 -24.34
CA THR A 505 -20.42 19.65 -25.00
C THR A 505 -19.07 19.85 -24.30
N GLY A 506 -18.73 19.03 -23.31
CA GLY A 506 -17.45 19.14 -22.61
C GLY A 506 -17.47 18.57 -21.19
N LEU A 507 -16.70 19.20 -20.30
CA LEU A 507 -16.59 18.81 -18.90
C LEU A 507 -17.12 19.94 -18.01
N SER A 508 -18.05 19.61 -17.10
CA SER A 508 -18.45 20.50 -16.01
C SER A 508 -17.65 20.15 -14.76
N ALA A 509 -17.14 21.15 -14.03
CA ALA A 509 -16.34 20.93 -12.83
C ALA A 509 -16.52 22.04 -11.80
N ALA A 510 -16.50 21.68 -10.52
CA ALA A 510 -16.61 22.61 -9.41
C ALA A 510 -15.87 22.12 -8.16
N VAL A 511 -15.50 23.05 -7.29
CA VAL A 511 -15.04 22.83 -5.91
C VAL A 511 -15.97 23.61 -5.01
N ARG A 512 -16.86 22.91 -4.29
CA ARG A 512 -17.90 23.54 -3.48
C ARG A 512 -17.75 23.24 -2.00
N LEU A 513 -18.18 24.17 -1.16
CA LEU A 513 -18.35 23.94 0.27
C LEU A 513 -19.76 23.39 0.48
N ASP A 514 -19.86 22.08 0.62
CA ASP A 514 -21.15 21.38 0.66
C ASP A 514 -21.46 20.87 2.06
N ALA A 515 -22.66 21.18 2.55
CA ALA A 515 -23.19 20.75 3.85
C ALA A 515 -24.40 19.81 3.72
N GLU A 516 -24.94 19.62 2.51
CA GLU A 516 -26.17 18.86 2.28
C GLU A 516 -25.93 17.71 1.31
N GLY A 517 -26.31 16.49 1.68
CA GLY A 517 -26.19 15.34 0.78
C GLY A 517 -24.75 14.87 0.53
N VAL A 518 -23.80 15.29 1.38
CA VAL A 518 -22.41 14.82 1.32
C VAL A 518 -22.34 13.31 1.50
N ASP A 519 -21.63 12.63 0.59
CA ASP A 519 -21.46 11.18 0.63
C ASP A 519 -20.84 10.71 1.97
N PRO A 520 -21.34 9.62 2.60
CA PRO A 520 -20.77 9.06 3.82
C PRO A 520 -19.26 8.77 3.73
N LEU A 521 -18.75 8.44 2.53
CA LEU A 521 -17.32 8.30 2.27
C LEU A 521 -16.55 9.56 2.71
N PHE A 522 -17.03 10.74 2.32
CA PHE A 522 -16.38 12.02 2.61
C PHE A 522 -16.62 12.48 4.05
N LEU A 523 -17.81 12.22 4.60
CA LEU A 523 -18.09 12.50 6.01
C LEU A 523 -17.22 11.66 6.96
N SER A 524 -16.82 10.45 6.56
CA SER A 524 -15.94 9.58 7.36
C SER A 524 -14.49 10.07 7.46
N LEU A 525 -14.07 11.02 6.61
CA LEU A 525 -12.71 11.55 6.61
C LEU A 525 -12.41 12.34 7.89
N ARG A 526 -11.17 12.26 8.35
CA ARG A 526 -10.64 12.97 9.52
C ARG A 526 -9.27 13.53 9.18
N GLY A 527 -8.92 14.70 9.73
CA GLY A 527 -7.61 15.34 9.51
C GLY A 527 -7.28 15.51 8.02
N GLU A 528 -6.07 15.09 7.61
CA GLU A 528 -5.57 15.12 6.23
C GLU A 528 -6.15 14.02 5.31
N GLY A 529 -7.22 13.34 5.72
CA GLY A 529 -7.87 12.32 4.91
C GLY A 529 -8.42 12.88 3.60
N ASN A 530 -8.08 12.22 2.50
CA ASN A 530 -8.60 12.47 1.16
C ASN A 530 -9.33 11.23 0.65
N ALA A 531 -10.37 11.43 -0.16
CA ALA A 531 -11.07 10.34 -0.83
C ALA A 531 -11.56 10.74 -2.22
N LEU A 532 -11.82 9.73 -3.04
CA LEU A 532 -12.32 9.85 -4.40
C LEU A 532 -13.43 8.82 -4.60
N LYS A 533 -14.50 9.24 -5.27
CA LYS A 533 -15.59 8.41 -5.77
C LYS A 533 -15.68 8.61 -7.28
N VAL A 534 -15.46 7.55 -8.06
CA VAL A 534 -15.55 7.56 -9.53
C VAL A 534 -16.81 6.81 -9.95
N ILE A 535 -17.56 7.39 -10.88
CA ILE A 535 -18.85 6.88 -11.35
C ILE A 535 -18.70 6.53 -12.84
N GLY A 536 -18.85 5.24 -13.15
CA GLY A 536 -18.79 4.74 -14.53
C GLY A 536 -20.16 4.71 -15.20
N GLN A 537 -20.14 4.51 -16.52
CA GLN A 537 -21.33 4.30 -17.31
C GLN A 537 -22.03 3.01 -16.82
N GLY A 538 -23.32 3.11 -16.50
CA GLY A 538 -24.07 2.03 -15.84
C GLY A 538 -24.10 2.10 -14.31
N GLY A 539 -23.54 3.15 -13.70
CA GLY A 539 -23.71 3.45 -12.28
C GLY A 539 -22.79 2.67 -11.33
N ARG A 540 -21.85 1.87 -11.85
CA ARG A 540 -20.81 1.26 -11.03
C ARG A 540 -19.93 2.34 -10.42
N VAL A 541 -19.56 2.15 -9.15
CA VAL A 541 -18.77 3.10 -8.37
C VAL A 541 -17.44 2.46 -7.97
N TRP A 542 -16.36 3.23 -8.09
CA TRP A 542 -15.05 2.92 -7.53
C TRP A 542 -14.70 3.96 -6.49
N THR A 543 -14.12 3.54 -5.37
CA THR A 543 -13.73 4.45 -4.30
C THR A 543 -12.31 4.18 -3.84
N CYS A 544 -11.64 5.24 -3.40
CA CYS A 544 -10.42 5.11 -2.61
C CYS A 544 -10.39 6.20 -1.54
N ARG A 545 -9.63 5.92 -0.48
CA ARG A 545 -9.30 6.89 0.57
C ARG A 545 -7.87 6.67 1.06
N GLY A 546 -7.37 7.64 1.80
CA GLY A 546 -6.03 7.64 2.39
C GLY A 546 -5.61 9.04 2.84
N ARG A 547 -4.36 9.19 3.27
CA ARG A 547 -3.81 10.52 3.63
C ARG A 547 -3.46 11.32 2.38
N GLY A 548 -4.00 12.53 2.29
CA GLY A 548 -3.87 13.44 1.15
C GLY A 548 -2.54 14.17 1.03
N ALA A 549 -1.76 14.19 2.10
CA ALA A 549 -0.51 14.94 2.23
C ALA A 549 0.43 14.26 3.22
N GLY A 550 1.57 14.91 3.47
CA GLY A 550 2.57 14.44 4.43
C GLY A 550 3.70 13.66 3.77
N ARG A 551 4.88 13.76 4.39
CA ARG A 551 6.14 13.24 3.86
C ARG A 551 6.02 11.81 3.33
N TRP A 552 5.54 10.92 4.19
CA TRP A 552 5.62 9.49 3.97
C TRP A 552 4.53 8.98 3.03
N ALA A 553 3.35 9.60 3.04
CA ALA A 553 2.28 9.28 2.11
C ALA A 553 2.66 9.64 0.67
N THR A 554 3.16 10.87 0.43
CA THR A 554 3.59 11.29 -0.91
C THR A 554 4.85 10.57 -1.38
N ALA A 555 5.83 10.34 -0.48
CA ALA A 555 7.03 9.57 -0.84
C ALA A 555 6.71 8.10 -1.16
N GLU A 556 5.76 7.49 -0.47
CA GLU A 556 5.29 6.14 -0.79
C GLU A 556 4.68 6.07 -2.19
N SER A 557 3.77 6.99 -2.52
CA SER A 557 3.16 7.06 -3.85
C SER A 557 4.21 7.23 -4.97
N LEU A 558 5.23 8.06 -4.73
CA LEU A 558 6.35 8.24 -5.66
C LEU A 558 7.20 6.98 -5.83
N LEU A 559 7.44 6.25 -4.74
CA LEU A 559 8.16 4.97 -4.78
C LEU A 559 7.31 3.84 -5.38
N ALA A 560 5.99 3.91 -5.25
CA ALA A 560 5.07 2.98 -5.91
C ALA A 560 5.11 3.17 -7.43
N ASP A 561 5.13 4.43 -7.91
CA ASP A 561 5.36 4.74 -9.33
C ASP A 561 6.71 4.19 -9.82
N LEU A 562 7.79 4.37 -9.04
CA LEU A 562 9.09 3.77 -9.36
C LEU A 562 9.00 2.24 -9.53
N ASN A 563 8.28 1.55 -8.64
CA ASN A 563 8.10 0.11 -8.71
C ASN A 563 7.30 -0.31 -9.96
N ASP A 564 6.29 0.46 -10.37
CA ASP A 564 5.56 0.21 -11.63
C ASP A 564 6.46 0.41 -12.86
N LEU A 565 7.24 1.48 -12.88
CA LEU A 565 8.22 1.72 -13.95
C LEU A 565 9.24 0.58 -14.03
N MET A 566 9.74 0.12 -12.89
CA MET A 566 10.65 -1.04 -12.80
C MET A 566 10.01 -2.31 -13.37
N ARG A 567 8.75 -2.62 -12.99
CA ARG A 567 8.00 -3.78 -13.51
C ARG A 567 7.83 -3.71 -15.02
N ALA A 568 7.34 -2.58 -15.52
CA ALA A 568 7.11 -2.40 -16.95
C ALA A 568 8.43 -2.43 -17.76
N ARG A 569 9.58 -2.04 -17.17
CA ARG A 569 10.90 -2.20 -17.81
C ARG A 569 11.36 -3.66 -17.83
N ALA A 570 11.03 -4.44 -16.81
CA ALA A 570 11.35 -5.87 -16.76
C ALA A 570 10.55 -6.65 -17.81
N GLU A 571 9.26 -6.34 -17.97
CA GLU A 571 8.37 -6.93 -18.97
C GLU A 571 8.81 -6.63 -20.40
N ALA A 572 9.23 -5.40 -20.70
CA ALA A 572 9.69 -5.01 -22.04
C ALA A 572 11.02 -5.66 -22.48
N ARG A 573 11.73 -6.35 -21.57
CA ARG A 573 12.99 -7.07 -21.85
C ARG A 573 12.77 -8.56 -22.14
N ILE A 574 11.55 -9.06 -21.98
CA ILE A 574 11.10 -10.43 -22.28
C ILE A 574 10.49 -10.41 -23.67
#